data_AF-A0A2E0TL88-F1
#
_entry.id   AF-A0A2E0TL88-F1
#
_cell.length_a   1.000
_cell.length_b   1.000
_cell.length_c   1.000
_cell.angle_alpha   90.00
_cell.angle_beta   90.00
_cell.angle_gamma   90.00
#
_symmetry.space_group_name_H-M   'P 1'
#
loop_
_entity.id
_entity.type
_entity.pdbx_description
1 polymer ?
#
loop_
_entity_poly.entity_id
_entity_poly.type
_entity_poly.pdbx_seq_one_letter_code
_entity_poly.pdbx_strand_id
1 'polypeptide(L)'
;MRPGTLCALSLLALASAAGCGGGGAATGGAGGGRADVLVVPGWPVTPVRRTARMATLARILEEAEALPPALSEGWVGAVYAPWIAERTVRIEQVTRIRDELRAAPAGARAVAVGLYGALLARTADQLARAALPALPEAAQAEVRAPVQALRGRAARAFSACHQLALEGGAAFDGWRRECDRRRDRIRPADRRERGARPVEPALEGEPALEGEPALEDEPALEGEPALER
;
A
#
# COMPACT_ATOMS: atom_id res chain seq x y z
N MET A 1 40.02 17.43 5.01
CA MET A 1 39.41 16.28 4.31
C MET A 1 37.90 16.51 4.26
N ARG A 2 37.34 16.70 3.06
CA ARG A 2 35.90 16.96 2.85
C ARG A 2 35.20 15.65 2.45
N PRO A 3 34.02 15.31 3.00
CA PRO A 3 33.20 14.22 2.48
C PRO A 3 32.18 14.74 1.46
N GLY A 4 31.78 13.88 0.53
CA GLY A 4 30.42 13.94 -0.02
C GLY A 4 30.30 14.28 -1.51
N THR A 5 30.59 13.30 -2.36
CA THR A 5 29.87 13.14 -3.63
C THR A 5 29.85 11.65 -4.00
N LEU A 6 28.79 10.94 -3.61
CA LEU A 6 28.48 9.64 -4.20
C LEU A 6 27.42 9.85 -5.28
N CYS A 7 27.87 9.81 -6.52
CA CYS A 7 27.09 9.92 -7.73
C CYS A 7 26.11 8.75 -7.91
N ALA A 8 24.98 9.11 -8.49
CA ALA A 8 23.93 8.31 -9.10
C ALA A 8 24.41 6.95 -9.69
N LEU A 9 23.74 5.88 -9.26
CA LEU A 9 23.77 4.58 -9.91
C LEU A 9 22.85 4.60 -11.14
N SER A 10 23.48 4.55 -12.31
CA SER A 10 22.85 4.32 -13.61
C SER A 10 22.34 2.88 -13.71
N LEU A 11 21.02 2.74 -13.83
CA LEU A 11 20.30 1.52 -14.22
C LEU A 11 20.04 1.57 -15.73
N LEU A 12 20.55 0.61 -16.52
CA LEU A 12 19.86 0.03 -17.70
C LEU A 12 20.72 -0.97 -18.50
N ALA A 13 19.98 -1.86 -19.19
CA ALA A 13 20.34 -2.85 -20.22
C ALA A 13 20.64 -4.28 -19.74
N LEU A 14 20.08 -5.36 -20.30
CA LEU A 14 19.10 -5.57 -21.38
C LEU A 14 18.51 -6.99 -21.25
N ALA A 15 17.26 -7.18 -21.71
CA ALA A 15 16.64 -8.47 -22.04
C ALA A 15 17.33 -9.11 -23.28
N SER A 16 17.23 -10.37 -23.71
CA SER A 16 16.13 -11.36 -23.76
C SER A 16 16.73 -12.70 -24.24
N ALA A 17 16.05 -13.83 -24.03
CA ALA A 17 16.01 -14.89 -25.06
C ALA A 17 14.75 -15.75 -24.90
N ALA A 18 14.04 -15.88 -26.01
CA ALA A 18 12.78 -16.58 -26.18
C ALA A 18 12.96 -18.11 -26.21
N GLY A 19 11.98 -18.83 -25.67
CA GLY A 19 11.81 -20.27 -25.85
C GLY A 19 10.44 -20.57 -26.43
N CYS A 20 10.42 -21.00 -27.70
CA CYS A 20 9.27 -21.54 -28.41
C CYS A 20 8.90 -22.96 -27.93
N GLY A 21 7.62 -23.30 -28.10
CA GLY A 21 7.22 -24.65 -28.53
C GLY A 21 6.45 -25.48 -27.51
N GLY A 22 5.23 -25.89 -27.87
CA GLY A 22 4.52 -26.97 -27.18
C GLY A 22 3.00 -26.88 -27.25
N GLY A 23 2.42 -27.05 -28.44
CA GLY A 23 1.00 -27.31 -28.60
C GLY A 23 0.68 -28.74 -28.14
N GLY A 24 0.03 -28.86 -26.98
CA GLY A 24 -0.49 -30.12 -26.45
C GLY A 24 -2.00 -30.04 -26.31
N ALA A 25 -2.73 -30.79 -27.13
CA ALA A 25 -4.16 -31.00 -26.99
C ALA A 25 -4.43 -31.77 -25.68
N ALA A 26 -5.09 -31.13 -24.72
CA ALA A 26 -5.53 -31.77 -23.49
C ALA A 26 -6.99 -32.20 -23.62
N THR A 27 -7.17 -33.52 -23.60
CA THR A 27 -8.44 -34.23 -23.56
C THR A 27 -9.20 -33.93 -22.27
N GLY A 28 -10.51 -33.76 -22.40
CA GLY A 28 -11.42 -33.43 -21.31
C GLY A 28 -11.55 -34.55 -20.28
N GLY A 29 -10.93 -34.36 -19.12
CA GLY A 29 -11.25 -35.09 -17.90
C GLY A 29 -12.09 -34.22 -16.99
N ALA A 30 -13.37 -34.56 -16.81
CA ALA A 30 -14.25 -33.98 -15.80
C ALA A 30 -13.86 -34.46 -14.39
N GLY A 31 -12.62 -34.17 -13.98
CA GLY A 31 -12.18 -34.31 -12.60
C GLY A 31 -12.50 -33.01 -11.87
N GLY A 32 -13.38 -33.07 -10.87
CA GLY A 32 -13.81 -31.91 -10.06
C GLY A 32 -12.63 -31.07 -9.59
N GLY A 33 -12.37 -29.98 -10.32
CA GLY A 33 -11.14 -29.19 -10.31
C GLY A 33 -11.04 -28.30 -9.07
N ARG A 34 -10.54 -28.87 -7.97
CA ARG A 34 -10.17 -28.10 -6.77
C ARG A 34 -8.84 -27.33 -6.89
N ALA A 35 -8.16 -27.42 -8.04
CA ALA A 35 -6.77 -26.98 -8.19
C ALA A 35 -6.56 -25.49 -8.54
N ASP A 36 -7.61 -24.74 -8.89
CA ASP A 36 -7.48 -23.40 -9.48
C ASP A 36 -7.76 -22.24 -8.51
N VAL A 37 -7.73 -22.49 -7.20
CA VAL A 37 -7.97 -21.48 -6.18
C VAL A 37 -6.65 -20.92 -5.65
N LEU A 38 -6.53 -19.59 -5.53
CA LEU A 38 -5.38 -18.97 -4.89
C LEU A 38 -5.53 -19.06 -3.37
N VAL A 39 -4.57 -19.70 -2.72
CA VAL A 39 -4.43 -19.72 -1.26
C VAL A 39 -3.23 -18.85 -0.91
N VAL A 40 -3.44 -17.86 -0.05
CA VAL A 40 -2.37 -17.02 0.51
C VAL A 40 -2.43 -17.16 2.03
N PRO A 41 -1.34 -17.55 2.70
CA PRO A 41 -1.32 -17.71 4.15
C PRO A 41 -1.82 -16.46 4.89
N GLY A 42 -2.74 -16.65 5.82
CA GLY A 42 -3.35 -15.55 6.59
C GLY A 42 -4.29 -14.64 5.80
N TRP A 43 -4.74 -15.08 4.62
CA TRP A 43 -5.80 -14.45 3.85
C TRP A 43 -6.97 -15.42 3.63
N PRO A 44 -8.20 -14.91 3.47
CA PRO A 44 -9.33 -15.72 3.03
C PRO A 44 -9.07 -16.34 1.65
N VAL A 45 -9.62 -17.53 1.43
CA VAL A 45 -9.59 -18.20 0.12
C VAL A 45 -10.19 -17.29 -0.95
N THR A 46 -9.55 -17.18 -2.12
CA THR A 46 -10.06 -16.31 -3.19
C THR A 46 -11.23 -16.97 -3.91
N PRO A 47 -12.38 -16.31 -4.08
CA PRO A 47 -13.48 -16.87 -4.87
C PRO A 47 -13.26 -16.76 -6.39
N VAL A 48 -12.15 -16.13 -6.82
CA VAL A 48 -11.77 -15.99 -8.23
C VAL A 48 -10.77 -17.05 -8.64
N ARG A 49 -10.82 -17.41 -9.93
CA ARG A 49 -9.84 -18.31 -10.55
C ARG A 49 -8.43 -17.73 -10.41
N ARG A 50 -7.49 -18.56 -9.97
CA ARG A 50 -6.07 -18.23 -9.89
C ARG A 50 -5.56 -17.83 -11.27
N THR A 51 -4.90 -16.68 -11.34
CA THR A 51 -4.16 -16.24 -12.53
C THR A 51 -2.66 -16.28 -12.24
N ALA A 52 -1.83 -16.37 -13.28
CA ALA A 52 -0.37 -16.33 -13.14
C ALA A 52 0.10 -15.06 -12.40
N ARG A 53 -0.54 -13.91 -12.69
CA ARG A 53 -0.25 -12.63 -12.03
C ARG A 53 -0.53 -12.67 -10.52
N MET A 54 -1.69 -13.19 -10.12
CA MET A 54 -2.05 -13.32 -8.71
C MET A 54 -1.15 -14.33 -7.99
N ALA A 55 -0.77 -15.42 -8.66
CA ALA A 55 0.20 -16.38 -8.12
C ALA A 55 1.57 -15.73 -7.88
N THR A 56 2.03 -14.89 -8.81
CA THR A 56 3.28 -14.13 -8.65
C THR A 56 3.20 -13.14 -7.48
N LEU A 57 2.07 -12.45 -7.29
CA LEU A 57 1.87 -11.56 -6.14
C LEU A 57 1.96 -12.30 -4.81
N ALA A 58 1.28 -13.45 -4.69
CA ALA A 58 1.32 -14.28 -3.50
C ALA A 58 2.74 -14.75 -3.19
N ARG A 59 3.46 -15.22 -4.22
CA ARG A 59 4.84 -15.67 -4.10
C ARG A 59 5.79 -14.55 -3.63
N ILE A 60 5.70 -13.34 -4.22
CA ILE A 60 6.53 -12.20 -3.78
C ILE A 60 6.27 -11.86 -2.30
N LEU A 61 5.02 -11.96 -1.85
CA LEU A 61 4.65 -11.70 -0.45
C LEU A 61 5.23 -12.75 0.50
N GLU A 62 5.25 -14.02 0.10
CA GLU A 62 5.79 -15.14 0.87
C GLU A 62 7.32 -15.09 0.97
N GLU A 63 7.99 -14.89 -0.17
CA GLU A 63 9.45 -14.83 -0.30
C GLU A 63 10.06 -13.55 0.31
N ALA A 64 9.23 -12.61 0.80
CA ALA A 64 9.66 -11.35 1.40
C ALA A 64 10.56 -11.55 2.63
N GLU A 65 11.87 -11.40 2.44
CA GLU A 65 12.89 -11.64 3.47
C GLU A 65 12.64 -10.81 4.74
N ALA A 66 13.01 -11.37 5.90
CA ALA A 66 12.98 -10.64 7.16
C ALA A 66 14.16 -9.67 7.26
N LEU A 67 13.91 -8.46 7.75
CA LEU A 67 14.98 -7.54 8.09
C LEU A 67 15.67 -8.02 9.39
N PRO A 68 16.99 -8.26 9.40
CA PRO A 68 17.71 -8.58 10.62
C PRO A 68 17.64 -7.42 11.63
N PRO A 69 17.68 -7.70 12.95
CA PRO A 69 17.68 -6.65 13.96
C PRO A 69 18.93 -5.75 13.85
N ALA A 70 18.81 -4.48 14.24
CA ALA A 70 19.95 -3.57 14.32
C ALA A 70 20.83 -3.94 15.52
N LEU A 71 22.06 -4.39 15.23
CA LEU A 71 23.01 -4.87 16.24
C LEU A 71 24.25 -3.97 16.40
N SER A 72 24.48 -3.02 15.49
CA SER A 72 25.67 -2.17 15.49
C SER A 72 25.46 -0.86 14.72
N GLU A 73 26.35 0.11 14.90
CA GLU A 73 26.32 1.40 14.18
C GLU A 73 26.47 1.23 12.65
N GLY A 74 27.23 0.21 12.20
CA GLY A 74 27.41 -0.10 10.78
C GLY A 74 26.20 -0.77 10.11
N TRP A 75 25.17 -1.14 10.88
CA TRP A 75 24.00 -1.88 10.39
C TRP A 75 23.25 -1.15 9.26
N VAL A 76 23.20 0.19 9.32
CA VAL A 76 22.48 0.98 8.29
C VAL A 76 23.07 0.74 6.91
N GLY A 77 24.39 0.82 6.78
CA GLY A 77 25.08 0.62 5.51
C GLY A 77 25.19 -0.86 5.11
N ALA A 78 25.48 -1.75 6.07
CA ALA A 78 25.75 -3.15 5.77
C ALA A 78 24.49 -4.00 5.57
N VAL A 79 23.37 -3.65 6.22
CA VAL A 79 22.16 -4.49 6.25
C VAL A 79 20.95 -3.73 5.72
N TYR A 80 20.63 -2.55 6.28
CA TYR A 80 19.41 -1.83 5.91
C TYR A 80 19.43 -1.34 4.46
N ALA A 81 20.50 -0.68 4.02
CA ALA A 81 20.63 -0.15 2.66
C ALA A 81 20.44 -1.22 1.56
N PRO A 82 21.14 -2.37 1.57
CA PRO A 82 20.90 -3.41 0.57
C PRO A 82 19.49 -4.02 0.70
N TRP A 83 19.01 -4.24 1.93
CA TRP A 83 17.68 -4.79 2.15
C TRP A 83 16.56 -3.90 1.62
N ILE A 84 16.63 -2.57 1.85
CA ILE A 84 15.61 -1.63 1.39
C ILE A 84 15.68 -1.45 -0.14
N ALA A 85 16.87 -1.53 -0.74
CA ALA A 85 17.02 -1.48 -2.20
C ALA A 85 16.32 -2.67 -2.86
N GLU A 86 16.60 -3.89 -2.39
CA GLU A 86 15.91 -5.10 -2.89
C GLU A 86 14.38 -5.01 -2.63
N ARG A 87 14.00 -4.54 -1.44
CA ARG A 87 12.59 -4.39 -1.08
C ARG A 87 11.87 -3.41 -2.00
N THR A 88 12.54 -2.36 -2.43
CA THR A 88 12.00 -1.36 -3.37
C THR A 88 11.69 -2.00 -4.71
N VAL A 89 12.61 -2.80 -5.26
CA VAL A 89 12.40 -3.55 -6.52
C VAL A 89 11.17 -4.46 -6.42
N ARG A 90 11.01 -5.19 -5.31
CA ARG A 90 9.83 -6.05 -5.09
C ARG A 90 8.53 -5.25 -5.01
N ILE A 91 8.54 -4.09 -4.35
CA ILE A 91 7.38 -3.19 -4.28
C ILE A 91 7.01 -2.65 -5.67
N GLU A 92 8.00 -2.28 -6.49
CA GLU A 92 7.79 -1.84 -7.87
C GLU A 92 7.21 -2.95 -8.74
N GLN A 93 7.73 -4.17 -8.63
CA GLN A 93 7.22 -5.34 -9.34
C GLN A 93 5.75 -5.60 -9.00
N VAL A 94 5.40 -5.59 -7.71
CA VAL A 94 4.00 -5.74 -7.26
C VAL A 94 3.13 -4.59 -7.76
N THR A 95 3.65 -3.36 -7.77
CA THR A 95 2.94 -2.19 -8.28
C THR A 95 2.59 -2.37 -9.76
N ARG A 96 3.56 -2.82 -10.57
CA ARG A 96 3.36 -3.13 -12.00
C ARG A 96 2.28 -4.19 -12.21
N ILE A 97 2.38 -5.32 -11.51
CA ILE A 97 1.39 -6.41 -11.62
C ILE A 97 -0.01 -5.94 -11.21
N ARG A 98 -0.11 -5.13 -10.15
CA ARG A 98 -1.40 -4.53 -9.73
C ARG A 98 -1.97 -3.63 -10.82
N ASP A 99 -1.14 -2.81 -11.46
CA ASP A 99 -1.58 -1.91 -12.53
C ASP A 99 -2.01 -2.68 -13.79
N GLU A 100 -1.33 -3.78 -14.14
CA GLU A 100 -1.76 -4.70 -15.20
C GLU A 100 -3.14 -5.34 -14.92
N LEU A 101 -3.50 -5.49 -13.65
CA LEU A 101 -4.81 -6.03 -13.24
C LEU A 101 -5.90 -4.95 -13.15
N ARG A 102 -5.64 -3.69 -13.52
CA ARG A 102 -6.62 -2.59 -13.40
C ARG A 102 -7.91 -2.80 -14.22
N ALA A 103 -7.81 -3.50 -15.35
CA ALA A 103 -8.94 -3.87 -16.20
C ALA A 103 -9.61 -5.21 -15.79
N ALA A 104 -9.10 -5.90 -14.77
CA ALA A 104 -9.68 -7.15 -14.30
C ALA A 104 -10.98 -6.90 -13.51
N PRO A 105 -11.82 -7.94 -13.30
CA PRO A 105 -13.00 -7.83 -12.45
C PRO A 105 -12.67 -7.32 -11.03
N ALA A 106 -13.63 -6.64 -10.40
CA ALA A 106 -13.47 -6.03 -9.07
C ALA A 106 -12.84 -6.97 -8.04
N GLY A 107 -13.29 -8.21 -7.99
CA GLY A 107 -12.73 -9.24 -7.11
C GLY A 107 -11.23 -9.51 -7.31
N ALA A 108 -10.77 -9.64 -8.55
CA ALA A 108 -9.35 -9.84 -8.85
C ALA A 108 -8.51 -8.59 -8.50
N ARG A 109 -9.07 -7.40 -8.73
CA ARG A 109 -8.45 -6.14 -8.31
C ARG A 109 -8.35 -6.05 -6.78
N ALA A 110 -9.40 -6.46 -6.06
CA ALA A 110 -9.41 -6.50 -4.59
C ALA A 110 -8.28 -7.38 -4.06
N VAL A 111 -8.09 -8.57 -4.65
CA VAL A 111 -6.98 -9.48 -4.31
C VAL A 111 -5.62 -8.79 -4.54
N ALA A 112 -5.40 -8.24 -5.73
CA ALA A 112 -4.13 -7.60 -6.07
C ALA A 112 -3.80 -6.42 -5.15
N VAL A 113 -4.78 -5.55 -4.90
CA VAL A 113 -4.63 -4.38 -4.02
C VAL A 113 -4.43 -4.79 -2.56
N GLY A 114 -5.14 -5.83 -2.09
CA GLY A 114 -4.97 -6.37 -0.74
C GLY A 114 -3.57 -6.95 -0.50
N LEU A 115 -3.06 -7.75 -1.44
CA LEU A 115 -1.70 -8.32 -1.36
C LEU A 115 -0.62 -7.23 -1.44
N TYR A 116 -0.80 -6.21 -2.28
CA TYR A 116 0.08 -5.03 -2.31
C TYR A 116 0.09 -4.30 -0.97
N GLY A 117 -1.08 -4.05 -0.38
CA GLY A 117 -1.19 -3.49 0.98
C GLY A 117 -0.48 -4.35 2.02
N ALA A 118 -0.57 -5.68 1.91
CA ALA A 118 0.10 -6.63 2.79
C ALA A 118 1.63 -6.49 2.75
N LEU A 119 2.21 -6.40 1.55
CA LEU A 119 3.65 -6.25 1.38
C LEU A 119 4.16 -4.94 2.00
N LEU A 120 3.44 -3.83 1.75
CA LEU A 120 3.77 -2.52 2.32
C LEU A 120 3.70 -2.56 3.86
N ALA A 121 2.64 -3.13 4.42
CA ALA A 121 2.45 -3.26 5.86
C ALA A 121 3.54 -4.11 6.51
N ARG A 122 3.84 -5.28 5.93
CA ARG A 122 4.89 -6.18 6.40
C ARG A 122 6.25 -5.48 6.41
N THR A 123 6.56 -4.74 5.35
CA THR A 123 7.80 -3.97 5.23
C THR A 123 7.90 -2.90 6.32
N ALA A 124 6.84 -2.12 6.52
CA ALA A 124 6.79 -1.11 7.57
C ALA A 124 6.93 -1.70 8.97
N ASP A 125 6.31 -2.84 9.23
CA ASP A 125 6.41 -3.52 10.52
C ASP A 125 7.79 -4.12 10.77
N GLN A 126 8.45 -4.66 9.74
CA GLN A 126 9.84 -5.15 9.83
C GLN A 126 10.80 -4.01 10.18
N LEU A 127 10.65 -2.86 9.52
CA LEU A 127 11.42 -1.65 9.82
C LEU A 127 11.15 -1.13 11.24
N ALA A 128 9.89 -1.09 11.67
CA ALA A 128 9.53 -0.65 13.02
C ALA A 128 10.07 -1.61 14.11
N ARG A 129 10.23 -2.90 13.80
CA ARG A 129 10.74 -3.92 14.72
C ARG A 129 12.26 -4.06 14.73
N ALA A 130 12.99 -3.42 13.82
CA ALA A 130 14.44 -3.58 13.67
C ALA A 130 15.27 -3.04 14.86
N ALA A 131 14.68 -2.86 16.05
CA ALA A 131 15.34 -2.33 17.24
C ALA A 131 15.98 -0.96 17.01
N LEU A 132 15.23 -0.03 16.39
CA LEU A 132 15.65 1.36 16.19
C LEU A 132 16.25 2.04 17.43
N PRO A 133 15.82 1.78 18.68
CA PRO A 133 16.45 2.40 19.85
C PRO A 133 17.95 2.12 20.01
N ALA A 134 18.49 1.07 19.39
CA ALA A 134 19.93 0.75 19.41
C ALA A 134 20.75 1.58 18.41
N LEU A 135 20.11 2.34 17.51
CA LEU A 135 20.77 3.16 16.50
C LEU A 135 20.93 4.62 16.97
N PRO A 136 21.90 5.38 16.44
CA PRO A 136 21.97 6.83 16.62
C PRO A 136 20.69 7.53 16.14
N GLU A 137 20.30 8.65 16.76
CA GLU A 137 19.04 9.35 16.45
C GLU A 137 18.90 9.72 14.97
N ALA A 138 19.98 10.15 14.32
CA ALA A 138 19.98 10.45 12.88
C ALA A 138 19.60 9.22 12.04
N ALA A 139 20.18 8.05 12.33
CA ALA A 139 19.83 6.79 11.67
C ALA A 139 18.40 6.36 11.98
N GLN A 140 17.91 6.61 13.19
CA GLN A 140 16.50 6.35 13.52
C GLN A 140 15.56 7.22 12.68
N ALA A 141 15.88 8.50 12.48
CA ALA A 141 15.07 9.42 11.68
C ALA A 141 15.00 8.97 10.21
N GLU A 142 16.12 8.52 9.64
CA GLU A 142 16.18 7.96 8.28
C GLU A 142 15.27 6.75 8.08
N VAL A 143 15.09 5.90 9.10
CA VAL A 143 14.21 4.73 9.01
C VAL A 143 12.75 5.06 9.33
N ARG A 144 12.48 5.98 10.27
CA ARG A 144 11.11 6.34 10.71
C ARG A 144 10.28 6.96 9.59
N ALA A 145 10.85 7.82 8.76
CA ALA A 145 10.10 8.47 7.67
C ALA A 145 9.55 7.46 6.64
N PRO A 146 10.35 6.52 6.09
CA PRO A 146 9.86 5.42 5.26
C PRO A 146 8.77 4.58 5.93
N VAL A 147 8.90 4.27 7.22
CA VAL A 147 7.87 3.50 7.96
C VAL A 147 6.51 4.19 7.87
N GLN A 148 6.44 5.49 8.15
CA GLN A 148 5.17 6.22 8.12
C GLN A 148 4.61 6.32 6.69
N ALA A 149 5.46 6.57 5.70
CA ALA A 149 5.06 6.60 4.29
C ALA A 149 4.47 5.25 3.84
N LEU A 150 5.13 4.13 4.18
CA LEU A 150 4.67 2.78 3.87
C LEU A 150 3.35 2.44 4.57
N ARG A 151 3.20 2.80 5.86
CA ARG A 151 1.95 2.61 6.61
C ARG A 151 0.78 3.39 5.98
N GLY A 152 1.01 4.65 5.60
CA GLY A 152 0.02 5.47 4.94
C GLY A 152 -0.42 4.88 3.59
N ARG A 153 0.54 4.39 2.78
CA ARG A 153 0.25 3.70 1.51
C ARG A 153 -0.49 2.39 1.74
N ALA A 154 -0.11 1.59 2.73
CA ALA A 154 -0.77 0.34 3.07
C ALA A 154 -2.23 0.59 3.51
N ALA A 155 -2.47 1.58 4.37
CA ALA A 155 -3.82 1.94 4.80
C ALA A 155 -4.72 2.35 3.62
N ARG A 156 -4.20 3.15 2.67
CA ARG A 156 -4.93 3.51 1.44
C ARG A 156 -5.21 2.28 0.57
N ALA A 157 -4.24 1.38 0.42
CA ALA A 157 -4.43 0.12 -0.29
C ALA A 157 -5.53 -0.74 0.34
N PHE A 158 -5.54 -0.91 1.67
CA PHE A 158 -6.60 -1.68 2.33
C PHE A 158 -7.98 -1.02 2.24
N SER A 159 -8.07 0.31 2.26
CA SER A 159 -9.33 1.01 1.96
C SER A 159 -9.81 0.75 0.53
N ALA A 160 -8.91 0.78 -0.46
CA ALA A 160 -9.26 0.46 -1.84
C ALA A 160 -9.65 -1.02 -2.02
N CYS A 161 -8.94 -1.94 -1.34
CA CYS A 161 -9.32 -3.36 -1.28
C CYS A 161 -10.74 -3.54 -0.74
N HIS A 162 -11.09 -2.85 0.35
CA HIS A 162 -12.42 -2.91 0.94
C HIS A 162 -13.51 -2.51 -0.07
N GLN A 163 -13.33 -1.39 -0.78
CA GLN A 163 -14.29 -0.92 -1.79
C GLN A 163 -14.41 -1.90 -2.96
N LEU A 164 -13.28 -2.40 -3.48
CA LEU A 164 -13.28 -3.40 -4.55
C LEU A 164 -13.90 -4.74 -4.11
N ALA A 165 -13.75 -5.12 -2.84
CA ALA A 165 -14.38 -6.31 -2.29
C ALA A 165 -15.91 -6.14 -2.17
N LEU A 166 -16.39 -4.94 -1.82
CA LEU A 166 -17.82 -4.63 -1.87
C LEU A 166 -18.38 -4.74 -3.29
N GLU A 167 -17.69 -4.16 -4.28
CA GLU A 167 -18.04 -4.29 -5.71
C GLU A 167 -18.01 -5.75 -6.19
N GLY A 168 -17.14 -6.59 -5.61
CA GLY A 168 -17.07 -8.02 -5.89
C GLY A 168 -18.22 -8.86 -5.30
N GLY A 169 -19.09 -8.26 -4.48
CA GLY A 169 -20.26 -8.91 -3.90
C GLY A 169 -19.95 -9.88 -2.74
N ALA A 170 -20.97 -10.63 -2.31
CA ALA A 170 -20.92 -11.45 -1.10
C ALA A 170 -19.81 -12.50 -1.06
N ALA A 171 -19.35 -13.00 -2.22
CA ALA A 171 -18.23 -13.93 -2.30
C ALA A 171 -16.92 -13.35 -1.74
N PHE A 172 -16.79 -12.02 -1.68
CA PHE A 172 -15.62 -11.30 -1.19
C PHE A 172 -15.76 -10.78 0.25
N ASP A 173 -16.81 -11.15 0.98
CA ASP A 173 -17.04 -10.71 2.35
C ASP A 173 -15.89 -11.05 3.30
N GLY A 174 -15.25 -12.21 3.12
CA GLY A 174 -14.06 -12.59 3.88
C GLY A 174 -12.90 -11.62 3.61
N TRP A 175 -12.67 -11.28 2.34
CA TRP A 175 -11.63 -10.34 1.91
C TRP A 175 -11.88 -8.93 2.43
N ARG A 176 -13.14 -8.46 2.38
CA ARG A 176 -13.55 -7.17 2.96
C ARG A 176 -13.17 -7.09 4.44
N ARG A 177 -13.59 -8.08 5.24
CA ARG A 177 -13.30 -8.13 6.69
C ARG A 177 -11.80 -8.20 6.97
N GLU A 178 -11.05 -8.94 6.16
CA GLU A 178 -9.58 -9.01 6.29
C GLU A 178 -8.93 -7.64 6.03
N CYS A 179 -9.34 -6.95 4.96
CA CYS A 179 -8.82 -5.64 4.61
C CYS A 179 -9.16 -4.59 5.69
N ASP A 180 -10.36 -4.62 6.28
CA ASP A 180 -10.71 -3.77 7.42
C ASP A 180 -9.82 -4.05 8.64
N ARG A 181 -9.69 -5.32 9.04
CA ARG A 181 -8.86 -5.73 10.18
C ARG A 181 -7.42 -5.26 10.04
N ARG A 182 -6.83 -5.42 8.84
CA ARG A 182 -5.45 -4.98 8.56
C ARG A 182 -5.32 -3.47 8.52
N ARG A 183 -6.28 -2.76 7.94
CA ARG A 183 -6.32 -1.29 7.96
C ARG A 183 -6.34 -0.76 9.40
N ASP A 184 -7.18 -1.35 10.26
CA ASP A 184 -7.35 -0.90 11.65
C ASP A 184 -6.14 -1.23 12.53
N ARG A 185 -5.37 -2.27 12.19
CA ARG A 185 -4.08 -2.59 12.84
C ARG A 185 -2.99 -1.56 12.52
N ILE A 186 -2.98 -1.00 11.31
CA ILE A 186 -1.91 -0.10 10.84
C ILE A 186 -2.20 1.36 11.18
N ARG A 187 -3.47 1.72 11.38
CA ARG A 187 -3.83 3.04 11.87
C ARG A 187 -3.15 3.29 13.21
N PRO A 188 -2.40 4.39 13.36
CA PRO A 188 -1.74 4.70 14.62
C PRO A 188 -2.78 4.79 15.75
N ALA A 189 -2.49 4.16 16.88
CA ALA A 189 -3.33 4.21 18.09
C ALA A 189 -3.63 5.65 18.52
N ASP A 190 -2.73 6.57 18.16
CA ASP A 190 -2.80 8.01 18.35
C ASP A 190 -4.04 8.73 17.75
N ARG A 191 -4.80 8.08 16.85
CA ARG A 191 -6.13 8.59 16.43
C ARG A 191 -7.27 8.12 17.33
N ARG A 192 -7.11 6.99 18.02
CA ARG A 192 -8.11 6.50 18.98
C ARG A 192 -8.16 7.42 20.19
N GLU A 193 -7.03 7.95 20.64
CA GLU A 193 -6.96 8.86 21.78
C GLU A 193 -7.45 10.29 21.45
N ARG A 194 -7.17 10.81 20.24
CA ARG A 194 -7.70 12.12 19.81
C ARG A 194 -9.21 12.13 19.55
N GLY A 195 -9.81 10.99 19.23
CA GLY A 195 -11.26 10.85 19.03
C GLY A 195 -12.04 10.40 20.26
N ALA A 196 -11.35 9.96 21.33
CA ALA A 196 -11.95 9.49 22.58
C ALA A 196 -11.89 10.53 23.71
N ARG A 197 -11.66 11.81 23.40
CA ARG A 197 -12.13 12.86 24.32
C ARG A 197 -13.66 12.82 24.26
N PRO A 198 -14.36 12.53 25.37
CA PRO A 198 -15.80 12.70 25.41
C PRO A 198 -16.06 14.15 25.03
N VAL A 199 -16.73 14.39 23.92
CA VAL A 199 -17.42 15.67 23.74
C VAL A 199 -18.49 15.61 24.82
N GLU A 200 -18.26 16.28 25.95
CA GLU A 200 -19.34 16.53 26.90
C GLU A 200 -20.50 17.10 26.10
N PRO A 201 -21.73 16.57 26.26
CA PRO A 201 -22.88 17.18 25.61
C PRO A 201 -22.96 18.61 26.15
N ALA A 202 -22.63 19.59 25.29
CA ALA A 202 -22.97 20.97 25.53
C ALA A 202 -24.50 21.02 25.57
N LEU A 203 -25.05 20.89 26.77
CA LEU A 203 -26.46 21.05 27.03
C LEU A 203 -26.85 22.48 26.69
N GLU A 204 -28.01 22.55 26.07
CA GLU A 204 -28.70 23.71 25.54
C GLU A 204 -28.97 24.80 26.59
N GLY A 205 -29.10 26.03 26.09
CA GLY A 205 -29.60 27.22 26.80
C GLY A 205 -29.06 28.48 26.12
N GLU A 206 -29.55 28.95 24.97
CA GLU A 206 -30.87 29.55 24.62
C GLU A 206 -30.57 30.91 23.93
N PRO A 207 -31.54 31.53 23.22
CA PRO A 207 -31.33 32.15 21.90
C PRO A 207 -31.33 33.69 21.84
N ALA A 208 -31.18 34.18 20.60
CA ALA A 208 -31.49 35.51 20.07
C ALA A 208 -30.45 36.63 20.31
N LEU A 209 -30.02 37.29 19.25
CA LEU A 209 -30.57 38.58 18.87
C LEU A 209 -30.17 38.98 17.44
N GLU A 210 -31.14 39.65 16.81
CA GLU A 210 -31.21 40.17 15.46
C GLU A 210 -30.11 41.18 15.15
N GLY A 211 -29.77 41.30 13.86
CA GLY A 211 -28.95 42.40 13.37
C GLY A 211 -28.42 42.20 11.96
N GLU A 212 -29.30 42.14 10.96
CA GLU A 212 -28.93 42.69 9.64
C GLU A 212 -29.00 44.23 9.74
N PRO A 213 -28.07 44.95 9.10
CA PRO A 213 -28.43 45.45 7.78
C PRO A 213 -27.32 45.34 6.73
N ALA A 214 -27.81 45.28 5.49
CA ALA A 214 -27.10 45.30 4.23
C ALA A 214 -26.10 46.45 4.09
N LEU A 215 -24.98 46.17 3.42
CA LEU A 215 -24.28 47.15 2.60
C LEU A 215 -23.89 46.51 1.27
N GLU A 216 -24.60 47.00 0.25
CA GLU A 216 -24.24 46.98 -1.16
C GLU A 216 -22.83 47.55 -1.35
N ASP A 217 -22.06 46.96 -2.26
CA ASP A 217 -21.35 47.69 -3.34
C ASP A 217 -20.48 46.70 -4.12
N GLU A 218 -20.96 46.31 -5.29
CA GLU A 218 -20.09 45.89 -6.40
C GLU A 218 -19.36 47.14 -6.91
N PRO A 219 -18.09 46.99 -7.32
CA PRO A 219 -17.85 47.32 -8.72
C PRO A 219 -17.07 46.23 -9.45
N ALA A 220 -17.61 45.91 -10.63
CA ALA A 220 -16.97 45.18 -11.70
C ALA A 220 -15.59 45.76 -12.06
N LEU A 221 -14.61 44.89 -12.20
CA LEU A 221 -13.39 45.18 -12.96
C LEU A 221 -13.23 44.13 -14.05
N GLU A 222 -13.71 44.51 -15.23
CA GLU A 222 -13.27 44.00 -16.51
C GLU A 222 -11.76 44.26 -16.66
N GLY A 223 -11.05 43.27 -17.19
CA GLY A 223 -9.62 43.38 -17.45
C GLY A 223 -9.05 42.13 -18.10
N GLU A 224 -9.56 41.75 -19.27
CA GLU A 224 -8.80 40.94 -20.21
C GLU A 224 -7.75 41.83 -20.89
N PRO A 225 -6.48 41.41 -20.94
CA PRO A 225 -5.64 41.72 -22.09
C PRO A 225 -5.44 40.44 -22.90
N ALA A 226 -6.05 40.44 -24.08
CA ALA A 226 -5.55 39.70 -25.22
C ALA A 226 -4.08 40.10 -25.46
N LEU A 227 -3.17 39.13 -25.52
CA LEU A 227 -1.88 39.33 -26.15
C LEU A 227 -1.43 38.04 -26.83
N GLU A 228 -1.42 38.15 -28.15
CA GLU A 228 -0.85 37.26 -29.14
C GLU A 228 0.64 37.02 -28.91
N ARG A 229 1.10 35.76 -29.03
CA ARG A 229 2.14 35.30 -29.97
C ARG A 229 2.45 33.82 -29.80
#